data_AF-A0A1E7DQL2-F1
#
_entry.id   AF-A0A1E7DQL2-F1
#
_cell.length_a   1.000
_cell.length_b   1.000
_cell.length_c   1.000
_cell.angle_alpha   90.00
_cell.angle_beta   90.00
_cell.angle_gamma   90.00
#
_symmetry.space_group_name_H-M   'P 1'
#
loop_
_entity.id
_entity.type
_entity.pdbx_description
1 polymer ?
#
loop_
_entity_poly.entity_id
_entity_poly.type
_entity_poly.pdbx_seq_one_letter_code
_entity_poly.pdbx_strand_id
1 'polypeptide(L)'
;MSNSTLAKDIVQLVGGEENIQNLTHCMTRLRFNLHDESKADRKKIEALKGVMGTNVSGGQFQLIIGETVADVYAEITKNTNIANNGDNTEKKKEKKNIISSLFDFIAGSFTPLIPVIAGAGMLKAVIALFVSLNWMSNESETYKVLNIVGDAAFYFLPVLLAFSAAKKFKTNEYIAGSVAASLVYPDFVNLMNDNVATIGFLGLPITVVSYSYSVIPILLAVWFLSYVDRFSNKIVPNAVRTIFAPMITLLIVVPVTLIAIGPLGSYIGNGLSSAMEFLYGQTGLVTGLLLGGTFSLIIMTGMHYAFVPLMIQNISKMGGDFILPIMGMANLGQAGAAFGVYLKTKNKGLKSLAASTSFTALMGITEPAMYGVNMKLKRPFIGAAIGGAAGGAFVGAFGATANAVVTPALASIPIFVGNTFIYVIIGFVISFVVAAVITYILGFEDIQEETSEQKEELSKKDQRLLSPLNGQVVNLSEVNDSTFSSEVMGKGIAVKPTNGKVVSPVNGVITSLFKTKHAIGITSDEGAEILIHVGLDTVKLEGEHFEAHIKQGDKVTVGQLLLEVNIDSITKAGYDTTTPVIITNSDRFTELVPTNNTQVSNNDVILNLKA
;
A
#
# COMPACT_ATOMS: atom_id res chain seq x y z
N MET A 1 17.49 -37.29 -10.08
CA MET A 1 16.55 -36.72 -9.11
C MET A 1 15.78 -35.64 -9.86
N SER A 2 14.47 -35.49 -9.63
CA SER A 2 13.74 -34.37 -10.25
C SER A 2 14.09 -33.07 -9.51
N ASN A 3 14.03 -31.92 -10.19
CA ASN A 3 14.32 -30.62 -9.58
C ASN A 3 13.35 -30.31 -8.41
N SER A 4 12.11 -30.83 -8.48
CA SER A 4 11.10 -30.67 -7.44
C SER A 4 11.41 -31.47 -6.17
N THR A 5 11.89 -32.72 -6.30
CA THR A 5 12.33 -33.51 -5.14
C THR A 5 13.60 -32.93 -4.53
N LEU A 6 14.54 -32.50 -5.38
CA LEU A 6 15.78 -31.86 -4.93
C LEU A 6 15.48 -30.55 -4.17
N ALA A 7 14.54 -29.73 -4.64
CA ALA A 7 14.10 -28.51 -3.98
C ALA A 7 13.56 -28.77 -2.57
N LYS A 8 12.68 -29.76 -2.40
CA LYS A 8 12.10 -30.12 -1.09
C LYS A 8 13.16 -30.60 -0.11
N ASP A 9 14.06 -31.48 -0.56
CA ASP A 9 15.11 -32.03 0.28
C ASP A 9 16.11 -30.95 0.70
N ILE A 10 16.43 -30.00 -0.19
CA ILE A 10 17.27 -28.83 0.14
C ILE A 10 16.60 -27.99 1.24
N VAL A 11 15.33 -27.61 1.09
CA VAL A 11 14.61 -26.78 2.08
C VAL A 11 14.56 -27.45 3.45
N GLN A 12 14.31 -28.77 3.49
CA GLN A 12 14.31 -29.52 4.72
C GLN A 12 15.70 -29.56 5.38
N LEU A 13 16.75 -29.79 4.60
CA LEU A 13 18.10 -29.95 5.13
C LEU A 13 18.79 -28.63 5.48
N VAL A 14 18.33 -27.48 4.98
CA VAL A 14 18.81 -26.17 5.44
C VAL A 14 18.12 -25.70 6.72
N GLY A 15 17.26 -26.53 7.33
CA GLY A 15 16.59 -26.24 8.60
C GLY A 15 15.14 -25.79 8.49
N GLY A 16 14.49 -26.04 7.34
CA GLY A 16 13.09 -25.66 7.10
C GLY A 16 12.93 -24.30 6.46
N GLU A 17 11.70 -23.98 6.06
CA GLU A 17 11.35 -22.69 5.47
C GLU A 17 11.58 -21.54 6.46
N GLU A 18 11.26 -21.75 7.74
CA GLU A 18 11.47 -20.76 8.80
C GLU A 18 12.94 -20.37 9.03
N ASN A 19 13.89 -21.19 8.57
CA ASN A 19 15.31 -20.89 8.71
C ASN A 19 15.85 -20.06 7.53
N ILE A 20 15.06 -19.82 6.48
CA ILE A 20 15.50 -19.13 5.26
C ILE A 20 15.02 -17.69 5.29
N GLN A 21 15.93 -16.76 5.55
CA GLN A 21 15.66 -15.32 5.53
C GLN A 21 15.53 -14.79 4.09
N ASN A 22 16.41 -15.24 3.19
CA ASN A 22 16.39 -14.85 1.80
C ASN A 22 17.02 -15.95 0.93
N LEU A 23 16.51 -16.11 -0.28
CA LEU A 23 17.02 -17.05 -1.27
C LEU A 23 17.27 -16.34 -2.59
N THR A 24 18.49 -16.46 -3.09
CA THR A 24 18.89 -15.93 -4.41
C THR A 24 19.67 -16.99 -5.17
N HIS A 25 19.94 -16.79 -6.45
CA HIS A 25 20.85 -17.66 -7.18
C HIS A 25 21.68 -16.90 -8.19
N CYS A 26 22.85 -17.45 -8.53
CA CYS A 26 23.59 -17.09 -9.73
C CYS A 26 23.50 -18.25 -10.75
N MET A 27 24.41 -18.30 -11.72
CA MET A 27 24.37 -19.32 -12.79
C MET A 27 24.65 -20.75 -12.33
N THR A 28 25.36 -20.94 -11.22
CA THR A 28 25.76 -22.28 -10.74
C THR A 28 25.52 -22.51 -9.26
N ARG A 29 25.12 -21.48 -8.51
CA ARG A 29 24.98 -21.55 -7.05
C ARG A 29 23.66 -20.98 -6.57
N LEU A 30 23.05 -21.71 -5.65
CA LEU A 30 21.91 -21.28 -4.86
C LEU A 30 22.44 -20.67 -3.56
N ARG A 31 21.97 -19.49 -3.17
CA ARG A 31 22.51 -18.73 -2.04
C ARG A 31 21.40 -18.46 -1.03
N PHE A 32 21.62 -18.95 0.19
CA PHE A 32 20.73 -18.78 1.31
C PHE A 32 21.34 -17.78 2.30
N ASN A 33 20.54 -16.80 2.70
CA ASN A 33 20.73 -16.14 3.99
C ASN A 33 19.89 -16.92 4.99
N LEU A 34 20.54 -17.59 5.93
CA LEU A 34 19.87 -18.40 6.95
C LEU A 34 19.80 -17.62 8.26
N HIS A 35 18.72 -17.80 9.01
CA HIS A 35 18.60 -17.27 10.37
C HIS A 35 19.63 -17.94 11.31
N ASP A 36 19.85 -19.24 11.11
CA ASP A 36 20.85 -20.03 11.84
C ASP A 36 21.55 -21.01 10.89
N GLU A 37 22.83 -20.74 10.59
CA GLU A 37 23.64 -21.60 9.73
C GLU A 37 23.91 -22.99 10.34
N SER A 38 23.80 -23.14 11.67
CA SER A 38 24.08 -24.42 12.36
C SER A 38 22.99 -25.47 12.12
N LYS A 39 21.78 -25.04 11.73
CA LYS A 39 20.67 -25.93 11.36
C LYS A 39 20.80 -26.54 9.97
N ALA A 40 21.72 -26.04 9.14
CA ALA A 40 21.96 -26.58 7.81
C ALA A 40 22.87 -27.83 7.87
N ASP A 41 22.31 -29.00 7.51
CA ASP A 41 23.05 -30.26 7.50
C ASP A 41 23.90 -30.40 6.22
N ARG A 42 25.05 -29.72 6.22
CA ARG A 42 25.96 -29.63 5.06
C ARG A 42 26.35 -30.99 4.49
N LYS A 43 26.64 -31.97 5.36
CA LYS A 43 27.05 -33.31 4.93
C LYS A 43 25.95 -34.05 4.18
N LYS A 44 24.69 -33.92 4.64
CA LYS A 44 23.55 -34.52 3.92
C LYS A 44 23.23 -33.77 2.62
N ILE A 45 23.36 -32.45 2.61
CA ILE A 45 23.15 -31.61 1.42
C ILE A 45 24.16 -31.98 0.31
N GLU A 46 25.43 -32.18 0.65
CA GLU A 46 26.47 -32.58 -0.31
C GLU A 46 26.28 -34.01 -0.84
N ALA A 47 25.57 -34.86 -0.11
CA ALA A 47 25.23 -36.21 -0.54
C ALA A 47 24.03 -36.25 -1.51
N LEU A 48 23.30 -35.15 -1.69
CA LEU A 48 22.15 -35.10 -2.61
C LEU A 48 22.61 -35.17 -4.08
N LYS A 49 21.95 -36.04 -4.86
CA LYS A 49 22.22 -36.20 -6.29
C LYS A 49 21.79 -34.94 -7.08
N GLY A 50 22.74 -34.08 -7.40
CA GLY A 50 22.53 -32.79 -8.07
C GLY A 50 23.19 -31.62 -7.33
N VAL A 51 23.74 -31.85 -6.14
CA VAL A 51 24.59 -30.89 -5.42
C VAL A 51 26.05 -31.30 -5.61
N MET A 52 26.86 -30.40 -6.15
CA MET A 52 28.30 -30.60 -6.39
C MET A 52 29.17 -30.16 -5.20
N GLY A 53 28.60 -29.42 -4.24
CA GLY A 53 29.28 -29.01 -3.02
C GLY A 53 28.57 -27.87 -2.29
N THR A 54 29.01 -27.57 -1.08
CA THR A 54 28.56 -26.40 -0.31
C THR A 54 29.71 -25.44 -0.01
N ASN A 55 29.42 -24.17 0.20
CA ASN A 55 30.40 -23.17 0.64
C ASN A 55 29.74 -22.10 1.50
N VAL A 56 30.51 -21.42 2.35
CA VAL A 56 30.07 -20.21 3.05
C VAL A 56 30.98 -19.06 2.64
N SER A 57 30.39 -18.02 2.09
CA SER A 57 31.15 -16.86 1.64
C SER A 57 30.27 -15.61 1.71
N GLY A 58 30.81 -14.55 2.32
CA GLY A 58 30.10 -13.27 2.49
C GLY A 58 28.85 -13.36 3.38
N GLY A 59 28.85 -14.25 4.38
CA GLY A 59 27.70 -14.45 5.28
C GLY A 59 26.50 -15.15 4.64
N GLN A 60 26.70 -15.83 3.51
CA GLN A 60 25.66 -16.62 2.84
C GLN A 60 26.08 -18.09 2.76
N PHE A 61 25.14 -18.99 3.03
CA PHE A 61 25.29 -20.43 2.79
C PHE A 61 24.98 -20.73 1.31
N GLN A 62 25.95 -21.29 0.59
CA GLN A 62 25.87 -21.49 -0.87
C GLN A 62 25.89 -22.98 -1.22
N LEU A 63 24.94 -23.42 -2.05
CA LEU A 63 24.93 -24.76 -2.65
C LEU A 63 25.35 -24.65 -4.11
N ILE A 64 26.33 -25.43 -4.51
CA ILE A 64 26.81 -25.51 -5.89
C ILE A 64 25.98 -26.58 -6.59
N ILE A 65 25.02 -26.18 -7.43
CA ILE A 65 24.08 -27.08 -8.12
C ILE A 65 24.45 -27.25 -9.60
N GLY A 66 25.05 -26.21 -10.21
CA GLY A 66 25.38 -26.20 -11.64
C GLY A 66 24.27 -25.66 -12.52
N GLU A 67 24.19 -26.12 -13.76
CA GLU A 67 23.35 -25.54 -14.82
C GLU A 67 21.83 -25.57 -14.52
N THR A 68 21.38 -26.43 -13.61
CA THR A 68 19.97 -26.59 -13.24
C THR A 68 19.55 -25.70 -12.05
N VAL A 69 20.43 -24.84 -11.54
CA VAL A 69 20.17 -24.03 -10.34
C VAL A 69 18.95 -23.14 -10.45
N ALA A 70 18.68 -22.57 -11.64
CA ALA A 70 17.51 -21.72 -11.87
C ALA A 70 16.21 -22.52 -11.79
N ASP A 71 16.21 -23.76 -12.28
CA ASP A 71 15.05 -24.65 -12.21
C ASP A 71 14.80 -25.12 -10.77
N VAL A 72 15.87 -25.39 -10.01
CA VAL A 72 15.76 -25.74 -8.58
C VAL A 72 15.29 -24.54 -7.77
N TYR A 73 15.77 -23.34 -8.05
CA TYR A 73 15.29 -22.10 -7.43
C TYR A 73 13.80 -21.86 -7.71
N ALA A 74 13.36 -22.04 -8.96
CA ALA A 74 11.96 -21.91 -9.34
C ALA A 74 11.07 -22.94 -8.62
N GLU A 75 11.54 -24.18 -8.44
CA GLU A 75 10.83 -25.20 -7.67
C GLU A 75 10.81 -24.89 -6.18
N ILE A 76 11.89 -24.35 -5.58
CA ILE A 76 11.87 -23.94 -4.16
C ILE A 76 10.88 -22.80 -3.97
N THR A 77 10.98 -21.74 -4.77
CA THR A 77 10.09 -20.56 -4.67
C THR A 77 8.63 -20.86 -5.00
N LYS A 78 8.34 -21.89 -5.79
CA LYS A 78 6.97 -22.35 -6.06
C LYS A 78 6.39 -23.17 -4.90
N ASN A 79 7.23 -23.89 -4.16
CA ASN A 79 6.82 -24.81 -3.10
C ASN A 79 7.00 -24.22 -1.68
N THR A 80 7.46 -22.98 -1.56
CA THR A 80 7.68 -22.25 -0.29
C THR A 80 7.20 -20.80 -0.41
N ASN A 81 6.83 -20.15 0.69
CA ASN A 81 6.46 -18.73 0.73
C ASN A 81 7.67 -17.77 0.81
N ILE A 82 8.89 -18.26 0.58
CA ILE A 82 10.14 -17.48 0.67
C ILE A 82 10.18 -16.32 -0.36
N ALA A 83 9.42 -16.44 -1.46
CA ALA A 83 9.27 -15.37 -2.47
C ALA A 83 8.06 -14.44 -2.22
N ASN A 84 7.22 -14.71 -1.21
CA ASN A 84 5.92 -14.05 -1.00
C ASN A 84 5.92 -12.83 -0.07
N ASN A 85 7.09 -12.23 0.24
CA ASN A 85 7.15 -10.86 0.77
C ASN A 85 6.91 -9.78 -0.32
N GLY A 86 6.17 -10.13 -1.37
CA GLY A 86 5.81 -9.28 -2.50
C GLY A 86 4.62 -9.85 -3.25
N ASP A 87 3.44 -9.79 -2.61
CA ASP A 87 2.11 -9.78 -3.23
C ASP A 87 1.79 -10.93 -4.20
N ASN A 88 1.26 -12.04 -3.68
CA ASN A 88 0.50 -13.02 -4.47
C ASN A 88 -0.72 -13.51 -3.69
N THR A 89 -1.82 -12.76 -3.79
CA THR A 89 -3.14 -13.39 -3.72
C THR A 89 -3.53 -13.81 -5.12
N GLU A 90 -3.34 -15.10 -5.46
CA GLU A 90 -4.04 -15.69 -6.61
C GLU A 90 -5.54 -15.75 -6.29
N LYS A 91 -6.24 -14.63 -6.52
CA LYS A 91 -7.70 -14.64 -6.67
C LYS A 91 -8.04 -15.34 -7.99
N LYS A 92 -9.03 -16.23 -7.93
CA LYS A 92 -9.69 -16.88 -9.09
C LYS A 92 -9.77 -15.91 -10.28
N LYS A 93 -9.21 -16.30 -11.42
CA LYS A 93 -9.32 -15.59 -12.71
C LYS A 93 -10.80 -15.50 -13.12
N GLU A 94 -11.49 -14.46 -12.69
CA GLU A 94 -12.59 -13.93 -13.48
C GLU A 94 -12.00 -13.40 -14.79
N LYS A 95 -12.72 -13.61 -15.91
CA LYS A 95 -12.34 -13.08 -17.22
C LYS A 95 -12.39 -11.55 -17.17
N LYS A 96 -11.30 -10.91 -16.75
CA LYS A 96 -11.13 -9.47 -16.86
C LYS A 96 -11.15 -9.07 -18.34
N ASN A 97 -11.88 -8.02 -18.65
CA ASN A 97 -11.93 -7.40 -19.98
C ASN A 97 -10.51 -6.99 -20.40
N ILE A 98 -10.19 -7.04 -21.69
CA ILE A 98 -8.84 -6.70 -22.22
C ILE A 98 -8.47 -5.26 -21.81
N ILE A 99 -9.45 -4.36 -21.85
CA ILE A 99 -9.29 -2.96 -21.45
C ILE A 99 -8.96 -2.84 -19.96
N SER A 100 -9.66 -3.58 -19.08
CA SER A 100 -9.38 -3.53 -17.64
C SER A 100 -8.02 -4.14 -17.31
N SER A 101 -7.61 -5.21 -18.01
CA SER A 101 -6.28 -5.79 -17.87
C SER A 101 -5.17 -4.82 -18.31
N LEU A 102 -5.40 -4.00 -19.32
CA LEU A 102 -4.46 -2.96 -19.75
C LEU A 102 -4.33 -1.86 -18.70
N PHE A 103 -5.45 -1.37 -18.16
CA PHE A 103 -5.44 -0.38 -17.08
C PHE A 103 -4.78 -0.91 -15.81
N ASP A 104 -5.06 -2.16 -15.43
CA ASP A 104 -4.40 -2.83 -14.31
C ASP A 104 -2.88 -2.95 -14.54
N PHE A 105 -2.46 -3.26 -15.77
CA PHE A 105 -1.06 -3.31 -16.15
C PHE A 105 -0.39 -1.96 -15.91
N ILE A 106 -0.91 -0.89 -16.52
CA ILE A 106 -0.41 0.48 -16.40
C ILE A 106 -0.35 0.89 -14.93
N ALA A 107 -1.46 0.77 -14.19
CA ALA A 107 -1.53 1.16 -12.80
C ALA A 107 -0.43 0.48 -11.97
N GLY A 108 -0.30 -0.84 -12.07
CA GLY A 108 0.72 -1.57 -11.30
C GLY A 108 2.16 -1.38 -11.81
N SER A 109 2.39 -0.89 -13.03
CA SER A 109 3.72 -0.44 -13.48
C SER A 109 4.09 0.90 -12.85
N PHE A 110 3.11 1.75 -12.53
CA PHE A 110 3.32 3.06 -11.90
C PHE A 110 3.38 2.99 -10.37
N THR A 111 2.68 2.05 -9.74
CA THR A 111 2.60 1.98 -8.26
C THR A 111 3.97 2.04 -7.56
N PRO A 112 5.01 1.28 -7.99
CA PRO A 112 6.33 1.35 -7.37
C PRO A 112 7.05 2.70 -7.54
N LEU A 113 6.62 3.51 -8.52
CA LEU A 113 7.23 4.78 -8.87
C LEU A 113 6.55 5.97 -8.19
N ILE A 114 5.39 5.78 -7.57
CA ILE A 114 4.63 6.87 -6.93
C ILE A 114 5.50 7.66 -5.93
N PRO A 115 6.24 7.04 -4.99
CA PRO A 115 6.98 7.81 -3.98
C PRO A 115 8.03 8.74 -4.60
N VAL A 116 8.77 8.26 -5.61
CA VAL A 116 9.82 9.06 -6.26
C VAL A 116 9.23 10.16 -7.13
N ILE A 117 8.15 9.90 -7.89
CA ILE A 117 7.46 10.90 -8.71
C ILE A 117 6.81 11.96 -7.83
N ALA A 118 6.18 11.57 -6.72
CA ALA A 118 5.56 12.49 -5.79
C ALA A 118 6.59 13.42 -5.13
N GLY A 119 7.70 12.88 -4.63
CA GLY A 119 8.78 13.67 -4.04
C GLY A 119 9.41 14.65 -5.05
N ALA A 120 9.71 14.15 -6.24
CA ALA A 120 10.23 14.94 -7.34
C ALA A 120 9.27 16.07 -7.76
N GLY A 121 7.99 15.74 -7.96
CA GLY A 121 6.96 16.70 -8.35
C GLY A 121 6.72 17.78 -7.30
N MET A 122 6.69 17.40 -6.02
CA MET A 122 6.53 18.34 -4.91
C MET A 122 7.72 19.29 -4.79
N LEU A 123 8.95 18.76 -4.94
CA LEU A 123 10.15 19.59 -4.96
C LEU A 123 10.11 20.60 -6.12
N LYS A 124 9.80 20.16 -7.35
CA LYS A 124 9.64 21.07 -8.50
C LYS A 124 8.60 22.15 -8.24
N ALA A 125 7.51 21.81 -7.55
CA ALA A 125 6.44 22.75 -7.21
C ALA A 125 6.90 23.80 -6.18
N VAL A 126 7.64 23.40 -5.14
CA VAL A 126 8.25 24.33 -4.16
C VAL A 126 9.26 25.25 -4.85
N ILE A 127 10.10 24.71 -5.74
CA ILE A 127 11.05 25.52 -6.52
C ILE A 127 10.29 26.54 -7.38
N ALA A 128 9.23 26.12 -8.08
CA ALA A 128 8.40 27.01 -8.88
C ALA A 128 7.75 28.11 -8.04
N LEU A 129 7.33 27.80 -6.81
CA LEU A 129 6.83 28.79 -5.86
C LEU A 129 7.91 29.80 -5.46
N PHE A 130 9.12 29.35 -5.13
CA PHE A 130 10.23 30.25 -4.80
C PHE A 130 10.59 31.18 -5.95
N VAL A 131 10.56 30.68 -7.19
CA VAL A 131 10.75 31.51 -8.38
C VAL A 131 9.61 32.52 -8.53
N SER A 132 8.36 32.08 -8.39
CA SER A 132 7.17 32.94 -8.51
C SER A 132 7.14 34.06 -7.45
N LEU A 133 7.60 33.78 -6.23
CA LEU A 133 7.72 34.76 -5.14
C LEU A 133 8.96 35.65 -5.24
N ASN A 134 9.77 35.49 -6.30
CA ASN A 134 11.07 36.15 -6.47
C ASN A 134 12.06 35.89 -5.32
N TRP A 135 11.92 34.77 -4.60
CA TRP A 135 12.87 34.33 -3.57
C TRP A 135 14.09 33.64 -4.19
N MET A 136 13.97 33.17 -5.43
CA MET A 136 15.02 32.48 -6.17
C MET A 136 14.96 32.85 -7.65
N SER A 137 16.10 33.15 -8.27
CA SER A 137 16.19 33.32 -9.73
C SER A 137 16.31 31.95 -10.41
N ASN A 138 15.62 31.79 -11.54
CA ASN A 138 15.74 30.62 -12.43
C ASN A 138 17.11 30.52 -13.14
N GLU A 139 17.94 31.57 -13.05
CA GLU A 139 19.31 31.57 -13.57
C GLU A 139 20.34 31.13 -12.51
N SER A 140 19.95 31.15 -11.23
CA SER A 140 20.85 30.84 -10.12
C SER A 140 21.33 29.39 -10.17
N GLU A 141 22.56 29.16 -9.72
CA GLU A 141 23.13 27.80 -9.63
C GLU A 141 22.34 26.92 -8.67
N THR A 142 21.84 27.49 -7.56
CA THR A 142 20.95 26.81 -6.62
C THR A 142 19.69 26.31 -7.31
N TYR A 143 19.04 27.14 -8.13
CA TYR A 143 17.89 26.71 -8.92
C TYR A 143 18.25 25.56 -9.86
N LYS A 144 19.36 25.67 -10.59
CA LYS A 144 19.78 24.63 -11.55
C LYS A 144 19.99 23.28 -10.85
N VAL A 145 20.67 23.25 -9.71
CA VAL A 145 20.91 22.04 -8.91
C VAL A 145 19.59 21.47 -8.39
N LEU A 146 18.74 22.29 -7.77
CA LEU A 146 17.45 21.85 -7.24
C LEU A 146 16.51 21.34 -8.34
N ASN A 147 16.53 21.99 -9.50
CA ASN A 147 15.77 21.56 -10.66
C ASN A 147 16.25 20.20 -11.15
N ILE A 148 17.57 19.93 -11.21
CA ILE A 148 18.10 18.59 -11.54
C ILE A 148 17.56 17.53 -10.58
N VAL A 149 17.57 17.80 -9.27
CA VAL A 149 17.05 16.86 -8.25
C VAL A 149 15.56 16.56 -8.48
N GLY A 150 14.76 17.59 -8.71
CA GLY A 150 13.32 17.44 -8.96
C GLY A 150 13.01 16.84 -10.33
N ASP A 151 13.87 17.01 -11.32
CA ASP A 151 13.59 16.66 -12.71
C ASP A 151 14.10 15.27 -13.11
N ALA A 152 15.15 14.77 -12.46
CA ALA A 152 15.77 13.48 -12.79
C ALA A 152 14.76 12.32 -12.82
N ALA A 153 13.84 12.25 -11.86
CA ALA A 153 12.84 11.18 -11.80
C ALA A 153 11.87 11.22 -13.00
N PHE A 154 11.56 12.42 -13.50
CA PHE A 154 10.69 12.60 -14.65
C PHE A 154 11.44 12.41 -15.97
N TYR A 155 12.67 12.93 -16.08
CA TYR A 155 13.51 12.76 -17.27
C TYR A 155 13.81 11.28 -17.54
N PHE A 156 14.24 10.56 -16.49
CA PHE A 156 14.54 9.12 -16.54
C PHE A 156 13.32 8.23 -16.27
N LEU A 157 12.10 8.78 -16.35
CA LEU A 157 10.86 8.01 -16.18
C LEU A 157 10.79 6.77 -17.08
N PRO A 158 11.22 6.80 -18.36
CA PRO A 158 11.24 5.58 -19.17
C PRO A 158 12.07 4.47 -18.53
N VAL A 159 13.24 4.82 -17.98
CA VAL A 159 14.15 3.86 -17.33
C VAL A 159 13.49 3.27 -16.10
N LEU A 160 12.94 4.11 -15.21
CA LEU A 160 12.26 3.67 -14.00
C LEU A 160 11.06 2.76 -14.30
N LEU A 161 10.26 3.11 -15.32
CA LEU A 161 9.14 2.29 -15.78
C LEU A 161 9.57 0.97 -16.40
N ALA A 162 10.74 0.92 -17.03
CA ALA A 162 11.23 -0.32 -17.62
C ALA A 162 11.45 -1.40 -16.56
N PHE A 163 11.99 -1.03 -15.39
CA PHE A 163 12.16 -1.96 -14.27
C PHE A 163 10.82 -2.51 -13.77
N SER A 164 9.83 -1.64 -13.53
CA SER A 164 8.52 -2.07 -13.02
C SER A 164 7.70 -2.85 -14.07
N ALA A 165 7.77 -2.46 -15.35
CA ALA A 165 7.16 -3.21 -16.45
C ALA A 165 7.82 -4.57 -16.65
N ALA A 166 9.15 -4.68 -16.52
CA ALA A 166 9.87 -5.93 -16.67
C ALA A 166 9.48 -6.95 -15.60
N LYS A 167 9.31 -6.50 -14.35
CA LYS A 167 8.76 -7.32 -13.25
C LYS A 167 7.40 -7.90 -13.62
N LYS A 168 6.49 -7.08 -14.15
CA LYS A 168 5.17 -7.57 -14.59
C LYS A 168 5.22 -8.53 -15.77
N PHE A 169 6.08 -8.28 -16.75
CA PHE A 169 6.24 -9.16 -17.91
C PHE A 169 7.11 -10.40 -17.64
N LYS A 170 7.71 -10.47 -16.45
CA LYS A 170 8.62 -11.54 -16.03
C LYS A 170 9.81 -11.68 -16.97
N THR A 171 10.45 -10.55 -17.29
CA THR A 171 11.70 -10.48 -18.06
C THR A 171 12.78 -9.79 -17.22
N ASN A 172 14.03 -9.82 -17.69
CA ASN A 172 15.15 -9.25 -16.95
C ASN A 172 15.05 -7.72 -16.86
N GLU A 173 15.01 -7.22 -15.62
CA GLU A 173 14.86 -5.81 -15.30
C GLU A 173 16.03 -4.93 -15.79
N TYR A 174 17.26 -5.46 -15.73
CA TYR A 174 18.45 -4.74 -16.18
C TYR A 174 18.55 -4.67 -17.70
N ILE A 175 18.09 -5.70 -18.41
CA ILE A 175 17.96 -5.66 -19.88
C ILE A 175 16.91 -4.62 -20.26
N ALA A 176 15.75 -4.63 -19.61
CA ALA A 176 14.71 -3.62 -19.84
C ALA A 176 15.20 -2.20 -19.53
N GLY A 177 15.89 -2.00 -18.41
CA GLY A 177 16.53 -0.73 -18.06
C GLY A 177 17.56 -0.28 -19.11
N SER A 178 18.33 -1.21 -19.69
CA SER A 178 19.28 -0.93 -20.76
C SER A 178 18.59 -0.53 -22.07
N VAL A 179 17.47 -1.17 -22.41
CA VAL A 179 16.63 -0.78 -23.55
C VAL A 179 16.14 0.65 -23.37
N ALA A 180 15.60 0.98 -22.18
CA ALA A 180 15.15 2.34 -21.87
C ALA A 180 16.28 3.36 -21.90
N ALA A 181 17.43 3.05 -21.30
CA ALA A 181 18.60 3.92 -21.28
C ALA A 181 19.11 4.22 -22.70
N SER A 182 18.97 3.27 -23.62
CA SER A 182 19.33 3.48 -25.03
C SER A 182 18.44 4.54 -25.71
N LEU A 183 17.17 4.66 -25.30
CA LEU A 183 16.24 5.66 -25.84
C LEU A 183 16.56 7.08 -25.36
N VAL A 184 17.17 7.22 -24.19
CA VAL A 184 17.55 8.51 -23.58
C VAL A 184 19.07 8.70 -23.52
N TYR A 185 19.80 7.94 -24.32
CA TYR A 185 21.26 7.99 -24.36
C TYR A 185 21.71 9.38 -24.85
N PRO A 186 22.72 10.03 -24.22
CA PRO A 186 23.09 11.41 -24.53
C PRO A 186 23.36 11.68 -26.00
N ASP A 187 24.05 10.78 -26.71
CA ASP A 187 24.32 10.96 -28.14
C ASP A 187 23.03 10.94 -28.97
N PHE A 188 22.06 10.09 -28.62
CA PHE A 188 20.77 10.06 -29.29
C PHE A 188 19.95 11.33 -29.00
N VAL A 189 20.03 11.85 -27.78
CA VAL A 189 19.38 13.12 -27.40
C VAL A 189 20.04 14.31 -28.13
N ASN A 190 21.37 14.30 -28.28
CA ASN A 190 22.11 15.35 -28.97
C ASN A 190 21.76 15.44 -30.46
N LEU A 191 21.45 14.31 -31.12
CA LEU A 191 20.92 14.34 -32.50
C LEU A 191 19.67 15.21 -32.63
N MET A 192 18.82 15.23 -31.60
CA MET A 192 17.62 16.09 -31.60
C MET A 192 18.00 17.56 -31.43
N ASN A 193 18.98 17.86 -30.56
CA ASN A 193 19.49 19.22 -30.37
C ASN A 193 20.13 19.78 -31.65
N ASP A 194 20.74 18.91 -32.47
CA ASP A 194 21.33 19.24 -33.76
C ASP A 194 20.29 19.30 -34.91
N ASN A 195 18.99 19.18 -34.61
CA ASN A 195 17.88 19.15 -35.57
C ASN A 195 18.00 18.04 -36.64
N VAL A 196 18.64 16.92 -36.30
CA VAL A 196 18.69 15.74 -37.18
C VAL A 196 17.31 15.08 -37.16
N ALA A 197 16.65 14.98 -38.31
CA ALA A 197 15.31 14.38 -38.40
C ALA A 197 15.35 12.84 -38.38
N THR A 198 16.32 12.25 -39.08
CA THR A 198 16.44 10.79 -39.24
C THR A 198 17.89 10.34 -39.25
N ILE A 199 18.13 9.13 -38.73
CA ILE A 199 19.39 8.39 -38.88
C ILE A 199 19.12 7.03 -39.51
N GLY A 200 20.16 6.33 -39.97
CA GLY A 200 20.03 5.01 -40.61
C GLY A 200 20.58 3.88 -39.74
N PHE A 201 19.87 2.75 -39.71
CA PHE A 201 20.37 1.48 -39.20
C PHE A 201 20.10 0.37 -40.21
N LEU A 202 21.17 -0.20 -40.80
CA LEU A 202 21.09 -1.24 -41.83
C LEU A 202 20.16 -0.88 -43.02
N GLY A 203 20.17 0.39 -43.42
CA GLY A 203 19.32 0.91 -44.51
C GLY A 203 17.88 1.24 -44.11
N LEU A 204 17.49 1.01 -42.84
CA LEU A 204 16.19 1.39 -42.30
C LEU A 204 16.28 2.74 -41.58
N PRO A 205 15.29 3.64 -41.77
CA PRO A 205 15.28 4.94 -41.10
C PRO A 205 14.85 4.81 -39.63
N ILE A 206 15.54 5.54 -38.76
CA ILE A 206 15.17 5.77 -37.37
C ILE A 206 14.79 7.24 -37.26
N THR A 207 13.59 7.53 -36.76
CA THR A 207 13.16 8.90 -36.48
C THR A 207 13.78 9.37 -35.17
N VAL A 208 14.46 10.50 -35.20
CA VAL A 208 15.05 11.10 -34.00
C VAL A 208 13.95 11.90 -33.30
N VAL A 209 13.54 11.41 -32.13
CA VAL A 209 12.55 12.06 -31.27
C VAL A 209 13.00 11.97 -29.81
N SER A 210 12.59 12.92 -28.98
CA SER A 210 12.82 12.82 -27.54
C SER A 210 11.96 11.71 -26.95
N TYR A 211 12.62 10.77 -26.26
CA TYR A 211 11.97 9.78 -25.43
C TYR A 211 12.03 10.14 -23.93
N SER A 212 12.66 11.26 -23.57
CA SER A 212 12.65 11.77 -22.19
C SER A 212 11.20 12.04 -21.77
N TYR A 213 10.87 11.78 -20.50
CA TYR A 213 9.51 11.89 -19.96
C TYR A 213 8.46 10.97 -20.62
N SER A 214 8.84 10.11 -21.57
CA SER A 214 7.89 9.25 -22.29
C SER A 214 7.50 8.00 -21.49
N VAL A 215 6.26 7.55 -21.68
CA VAL A 215 5.71 6.38 -20.98
C VAL A 215 5.36 5.27 -21.98
N ILE A 216 4.56 5.60 -22.99
CA ILE A 216 4.00 4.62 -23.93
C ILE A 216 5.10 3.87 -24.72
N PRO A 217 6.11 4.55 -25.30
CA PRO A 217 7.19 3.89 -26.02
C PRO A 217 7.86 2.77 -25.22
N ILE A 218 8.21 3.03 -23.96
CA ILE A 218 8.94 2.05 -23.16
C ILE A 218 8.06 0.88 -22.71
N LEU A 219 6.78 1.11 -22.40
CA LEU A 219 5.87 0.01 -22.03
C LEU A 219 5.69 -0.97 -23.20
N LEU A 220 5.59 -0.45 -24.44
CA LEU A 220 5.53 -1.28 -25.65
C LEU A 220 6.87 -2.00 -25.91
N ALA A 221 8.00 -1.33 -25.67
CA ALA A 221 9.32 -1.93 -25.86
C ALA A 221 9.58 -3.07 -24.86
N VAL A 222 9.18 -2.93 -23.59
CA VAL A 222 9.33 -4.00 -22.59
C VAL A 222 8.34 -5.15 -22.85
N TRP A 223 7.13 -4.83 -23.35
CA TRP A 223 6.21 -5.86 -23.83
C TRP A 223 6.84 -6.68 -24.97
N PHE A 224 7.44 -6.03 -25.96
CA PHE A 224 8.16 -6.70 -27.06
C PHE A 224 9.37 -7.49 -26.55
N LEU A 225 10.17 -6.89 -25.65
CA LEU A 225 11.28 -7.54 -24.96
C LEU A 225 10.86 -8.87 -24.34
N SER A 226 9.68 -8.95 -23.73
CA SER A 226 9.20 -10.18 -23.10
C SER A 226 9.08 -11.39 -24.05
N TYR A 227 8.83 -11.14 -25.34
CA TYR A 227 8.80 -12.19 -26.37
C TYR A 227 10.21 -12.51 -26.87
N VAL A 228 11.01 -11.48 -27.15
CA VAL A 228 12.38 -11.65 -27.69
C VAL A 228 13.30 -12.31 -26.67
N ASP A 229 13.19 -11.97 -25.39
CA ASP A 229 13.97 -12.55 -24.29
C ASP A 229 13.67 -14.05 -24.17
N ARG A 230 12.38 -14.44 -24.18
CA ARG A 230 11.97 -15.86 -24.16
C ARG A 230 12.47 -16.61 -25.39
N PHE A 231 12.39 -15.99 -26.55
CA PHE A 231 12.87 -16.56 -27.81
C PHE A 231 14.39 -16.75 -27.81
N SER A 232 15.14 -15.74 -27.38
CA SER A 232 16.61 -15.79 -27.30
C SER A 232 17.07 -16.87 -26.33
N ASN A 233 16.45 -16.95 -25.15
CA ASN A 233 16.75 -18.01 -24.18
C ASN A 233 16.42 -19.42 -24.70
N LYS A 234 15.42 -19.56 -25.57
CA LYS A 234 15.05 -20.84 -26.20
C LYS A 234 16.04 -21.29 -27.28
N ILE A 235 16.59 -20.35 -28.06
CA ILE A 235 17.49 -20.68 -29.17
C ILE A 235 18.94 -20.88 -28.71
N VAL A 236 19.38 -20.10 -27.72
CA VAL A 236 20.78 -20.11 -27.30
C VAL A 236 21.08 -21.34 -26.41
N PRO A 237 22.12 -22.14 -26.74
CA PRO A 237 22.54 -23.28 -25.93
C PRO A 237 22.94 -22.87 -24.50
N ASN A 238 22.67 -23.75 -23.52
CA ASN A 238 22.93 -23.49 -22.09
C ASN A 238 24.34 -22.95 -21.82
N ALA A 239 25.37 -23.55 -22.43
CA ALA A 239 26.78 -23.25 -22.20
C ALA A 239 27.15 -21.77 -22.48
N VAL A 240 26.40 -21.09 -23.35
CA VAL A 240 26.70 -19.71 -23.77
C VAL A 240 25.52 -18.75 -23.55
N ARG A 241 24.44 -19.21 -22.91
CA ARG A 241 23.18 -18.45 -22.74
C ARG A 241 23.39 -17.13 -22.03
N THR A 242 24.19 -17.10 -20.97
CA THR A 242 24.43 -15.89 -20.15
C THR A 242 25.04 -14.74 -20.94
N ILE A 243 25.77 -15.02 -22.02
CA ILE A 243 26.44 -14.02 -22.83
C ILE A 243 25.59 -13.71 -24.07
N PHE A 244 25.21 -14.74 -24.82
CA PHE A 244 24.60 -14.55 -26.13
C PHE A 244 23.10 -14.23 -26.06
N ALA A 245 22.35 -14.75 -25.08
CA ALA A 245 20.92 -14.45 -25.02
C ALA A 245 20.65 -12.96 -24.72
N PRO A 246 21.29 -12.31 -23.73
CA PRO A 246 21.16 -10.85 -23.54
C PRO A 246 21.66 -10.03 -24.73
N MET A 247 22.78 -10.44 -25.36
CA MET A 247 23.32 -9.77 -26.54
C MET A 247 22.32 -9.78 -27.70
N ILE A 248 21.78 -10.95 -28.05
CA ILE A 248 20.78 -11.10 -29.12
C ILE A 248 19.52 -10.31 -28.77
N THR A 249 19.09 -10.38 -27.51
CA THR A 249 17.92 -9.66 -27.05
C THR A 249 18.07 -8.15 -27.24
N LEU A 250 19.19 -7.55 -26.81
CA LEU A 250 19.45 -6.13 -27.00
C LEU A 250 19.61 -5.76 -28.48
N LEU A 251 20.33 -6.57 -29.25
CA LEU A 251 20.58 -6.35 -30.69
C LEU A 251 19.29 -6.35 -31.51
N ILE A 252 18.25 -7.05 -31.06
CA ILE A 252 16.93 -7.06 -31.70
C ILE A 252 16.05 -5.96 -31.11
N VAL A 253 15.92 -5.88 -29.79
CA VAL A 253 14.93 -5.03 -29.13
C VAL A 253 15.26 -3.55 -29.31
N VAL A 254 16.51 -3.12 -29.17
CA VAL A 254 16.86 -1.69 -29.26
C VAL A 254 16.62 -1.14 -30.66
N PRO A 255 17.13 -1.74 -31.76
CA PRO A 255 16.87 -1.22 -33.10
C PRO A 255 15.40 -1.27 -33.49
N VAL A 256 14.69 -2.37 -33.19
CA VAL A 256 13.24 -2.46 -33.47
C VAL A 256 12.47 -1.40 -32.70
N THR A 257 12.90 -1.09 -31.48
CA THR A 257 12.29 -0.02 -30.69
C THR A 257 12.52 1.33 -31.35
N LEU A 258 13.74 1.67 -31.74
CA LEU A 258 14.04 2.96 -32.38
C LEU A 258 13.40 3.13 -33.76
N ILE A 259 13.32 2.06 -34.55
CA ILE A 259 12.76 2.08 -35.92
C ILE A 259 11.22 2.18 -35.89
N ALA A 260 10.57 1.40 -35.02
CA ALA A 260 9.12 1.18 -35.11
C ALA A 260 8.38 1.47 -33.80
N ILE A 261 8.76 0.83 -32.70
CA ILE A 261 7.94 0.86 -31.46
C ILE A 261 7.95 2.25 -30.82
N GLY A 262 9.09 2.92 -30.81
CA GLY A 262 9.30 4.25 -30.26
C GLY A 262 8.47 5.31 -31.00
N PRO A 263 8.60 5.42 -32.33
CA PRO A 263 7.75 6.30 -33.13
C PRO A 263 6.26 5.96 -32.98
N LEU A 264 5.89 4.66 -33.02
CA LEU A 264 4.51 4.23 -32.81
C LEU A 264 3.95 4.69 -31.45
N GLY A 265 4.69 4.46 -30.37
CA GLY A 265 4.30 4.90 -29.03
C GLY A 265 4.17 6.42 -28.93
N SER A 266 5.03 7.16 -29.63
CA SER A 266 4.98 8.62 -29.70
C SER A 266 3.76 9.12 -30.47
N TYR A 267 3.41 8.50 -31.60
CA TYR A 267 2.18 8.82 -32.35
C TYR A 267 0.92 8.53 -31.53
N ILE A 268 0.89 7.41 -30.82
CA ILE A 268 -0.22 7.07 -29.91
C ILE A 268 -0.34 8.14 -28.82
N GLY A 269 0.77 8.51 -28.17
CA GLY A 269 0.78 9.53 -27.11
C GLY A 269 0.36 10.91 -27.60
N ASN A 270 0.85 11.34 -28.77
CA ASN A 270 0.48 12.62 -29.38
C ASN A 270 -0.99 12.65 -29.80
N GLY A 271 -1.49 11.58 -30.43
CA GLY A 271 -2.89 11.48 -30.82
C GLY A 271 -3.83 11.51 -29.61
N LEU A 272 -3.44 10.85 -28.53
CA LEU A 272 -4.19 10.84 -27.27
C LEU A 272 -4.19 12.22 -26.60
N SER A 273 -3.04 12.90 -26.55
CA SER A 273 -2.93 14.27 -26.05
C SER A 273 -3.78 15.24 -26.89
N SER A 274 -3.76 15.12 -28.22
CA SER A 274 -4.58 15.94 -29.12
C SER A 274 -6.08 15.71 -28.93
N ALA A 275 -6.49 14.44 -28.71
CA ALA A 275 -7.88 14.12 -28.40
C ALA A 275 -8.32 14.71 -27.05
N MET A 276 -7.44 14.67 -26.04
CA MET A 276 -7.69 15.28 -24.74
C MET A 276 -7.77 16.81 -24.84
N GLU A 277 -6.88 17.44 -25.60
CA GLU A 277 -6.90 18.88 -25.89
C GLU A 277 -8.20 19.29 -26.57
N PHE A 278 -8.66 18.54 -27.58
CA PHE A 278 -9.94 18.79 -28.25
C PHE A 278 -11.13 18.68 -27.28
N LEU A 279 -11.18 17.61 -26.49
CA LEU A 279 -12.24 17.42 -25.49
C LEU A 279 -12.25 18.56 -24.47
N TYR A 280 -11.08 18.95 -23.97
CA TYR A 280 -10.97 20.00 -22.98
C TYR A 280 -11.30 21.39 -23.55
N GLY A 281 -10.79 21.71 -24.74
CA GLY A 281 -11.02 23.01 -25.38
C GLY A 281 -12.48 23.26 -25.78
N GLN A 282 -13.20 22.22 -26.21
CA GLN A 282 -14.61 22.34 -26.65
C GLN A 282 -15.62 22.05 -25.54
N THR A 283 -15.26 21.22 -24.56
CA THR A 283 -16.20 20.70 -23.55
C THR A 283 -15.64 20.76 -22.13
N GLY A 284 -14.70 21.65 -21.84
CA GLY A 284 -14.02 21.76 -20.53
C GLY A 284 -14.97 21.75 -19.33
N LEU A 285 -16.10 22.47 -19.42
CA LEU A 285 -17.15 22.46 -18.38
C LEU A 285 -17.76 21.06 -18.18
N VAL A 286 -18.18 20.40 -19.26
CA VAL A 286 -18.83 19.07 -19.20
C VAL A 286 -17.83 18.00 -18.76
N THR A 287 -16.61 18.07 -19.29
CA THR A 287 -15.50 17.18 -18.90
C THR A 287 -15.19 17.34 -17.42
N GLY A 288 -15.07 18.59 -16.95
CA GLY A 288 -14.87 18.91 -15.54
C GLY A 288 -16.01 18.44 -14.64
N LEU A 289 -17.26 18.61 -15.06
CA LEU A 289 -18.44 18.16 -14.34
C LEU A 289 -18.44 16.63 -14.18
N LEU A 290 -18.28 15.90 -15.29
CA LEU A 290 -18.34 14.45 -15.31
C LEU A 290 -17.15 13.83 -14.57
N LEU A 291 -15.93 14.25 -14.91
CA LEU A 291 -14.73 13.73 -14.26
C LEU A 291 -14.72 14.13 -12.79
N GLY A 292 -15.00 15.38 -12.44
CA GLY A 292 -15.03 15.84 -11.05
C GLY A 292 -16.04 15.07 -10.19
N GLY A 293 -17.21 14.76 -10.74
CA GLY A 293 -18.24 14.01 -10.02
C GLY A 293 -17.99 12.50 -9.92
N THR A 294 -17.27 11.93 -10.88
CA THR A 294 -17.04 10.48 -10.95
C THR A 294 -15.63 10.06 -10.53
N PHE A 295 -14.68 11.00 -10.37
CA PHE A 295 -13.28 10.66 -10.11
C PHE A 295 -13.09 9.85 -8.82
N SER A 296 -13.89 10.12 -7.78
CA SER A 296 -13.85 9.34 -6.53
C SER A 296 -14.18 7.86 -6.77
N LEU A 297 -15.04 7.53 -7.75
CA LEU A 297 -15.30 6.14 -8.14
C LEU A 297 -14.07 5.49 -8.76
N ILE A 298 -13.34 6.26 -9.58
CA ILE A 298 -12.08 5.82 -10.19
C ILE A 298 -11.00 5.63 -9.11
N ILE A 299 -10.93 6.53 -8.12
CA ILE A 299 -9.99 6.42 -6.99
C ILE A 299 -10.23 5.12 -6.21
N MET A 300 -11.49 4.81 -5.90
CA MET A 300 -11.85 3.58 -5.19
C MET A 300 -11.38 2.29 -5.86
N THR A 301 -11.31 2.27 -7.18
CA THR A 301 -10.86 1.10 -7.95
C THR A 301 -9.34 1.06 -8.14
N GLY A 302 -8.61 2.09 -7.69
CA GLY A 302 -7.18 2.26 -7.95
C GLY A 302 -6.84 2.64 -9.40
N MET A 303 -7.83 2.73 -10.30
CA MET A 303 -7.62 3.01 -11.72
C MET A 303 -7.20 4.46 -12.00
N HIS A 304 -7.20 5.34 -11.01
CA HIS A 304 -6.78 6.73 -11.19
C HIS A 304 -5.29 6.83 -11.60
N TYR A 305 -4.46 5.87 -11.20
CA TYR A 305 -3.06 5.79 -11.64
C TYR A 305 -2.90 5.52 -13.13
N ALA A 306 -3.93 4.97 -13.80
CA ALA A 306 -3.92 4.81 -15.24
C ALA A 306 -3.92 6.15 -16.01
N PHE A 307 -4.32 7.24 -15.35
CA PHE A 307 -4.29 8.58 -15.94
C PHE A 307 -2.92 9.25 -15.83
N VAL A 308 -2.00 8.75 -14.98
CA VAL A 308 -0.68 9.35 -14.80
C VAL A 308 0.13 9.49 -16.11
N PRO A 309 0.20 8.47 -17.00
CA PRO A 309 0.83 8.63 -18.31
C PRO A 309 0.25 9.80 -19.12
N LEU A 310 -1.07 9.98 -19.06
CA LEU A 310 -1.78 11.05 -19.77
C LEU A 310 -1.42 12.40 -19.18
N MET A 311 -1.40 12.51 -17.84
CA MET A 311 -1.03 13.75 -17.15
C MET A 311 0.39 14.19 -17.51
N ILE A 312 1.34 13.26 -17.52
CA ILE A 312 2.73 13.54 -17.90
C ILE A 312 2.82 13.95 -19.37
N GLN A 313 2.10 13.25 -20.25
CA GLN A 313 2.04 13.59 -21.67
C GLN A 313 1.45 14.99 -21.89
N ASN A 314 0.38 15.35 -21.19
CA ASN A 314 -0.26 16.66 -21.27
C ASN A 314 0.68 17.76 -20.80
N ILE A 315 1.37 17.58 -19.65
CA ILE A 315 2.38 18.54 -19.18
C ILE A 315 3.49 18.71 -20.23
N SER A 316 3.98 17.62 -20.82
CA SER A 316 5.05 17.68 -21.82
C SER A 316 4.64 18.35 -23.14
N LYS A 317 3.42 18.13 -23.61
CA LYS A 317 2.95 18.61 -24.93
C LYS A 317 2.18 19.92 -24.89
N MET A 318 1.38 20.13 -23.86
CA MET A 318 0.47 21.27 -23.71
C MET A 318 1.00 22.28 -22.68
N GLY A 319 2.06 21.96 -21.94
CA GLY A 319 2.61 22.81 -20.87
C GLY A 319 1.86 22.72 -19.54
N GLY A 320 0.80 21.91 -19.46
CA GLY A 320 0.05 21.66 -18.24
C GLY A 320 -0.99 20.56 -18.41
N ASP A 321 -1.41 19.96 -17.30
CA ASP A 321 -2.45 18.93 -17.28
C ASP A 321 -3.74 19.45 -16.64
N PHE A 322 -4.87 19.21 -17.29
CA PHE A 322 -6.19 19.62 -16.81
C PHE A 322 -6.89 18.57 -15.95
N ILE A 323 -6.44 17.31 -15.97
CA ILE A 323 -7.05 16.21 -15.22
C ILE A 323 -6.74 16.38 -13.71
N LEU A 324 -5.53 16.79 -13.37
CA LEU A 324 -5.07 17.01 -11.99
C LEU A 324 -5.90 18.04 -11.22
N PRO A 325 -6.18 19.25 -11.74
CA PRO A 325 -7.11 20.18 -11.09
C PRO A 325 -8.48 19.57 -10.82
N ILE A 326 -9.06 18.84 -11.80
CA ILE A 326 -10.37 18.19 -11.67
C ILE A 326 -10.32 17.08 -10.59
N MET A 327 -9.25 16.28 -10.57
CA MET A 327 -9.02 15.27 -9.53
C MET A 327 -8.93 15.92 -8.15
N GLY A 328 -8.31 17.09 -8.04
CA GLY A 328 -8.31 17.90 -6.82
C GLY A 328 -9.71 18.28 -6.37
N MET A 329 -10.60 18.68 -7.28
CA MET A 329 -12.01 18.95 -6.93
C MET A 329 -12.67 17.72 -6.32
N ALA A 330 -12.48 16.54 -6.90
CA ALA A 330 -13.04 15.31 -6.31
C ALA A 330 -12.50 15.05 -4.88
N ASN A 331 -11.20 15.30 -4.64
CA ASN A 331 -10.59 15.16 -3.31
C ASN A 331 -11.17 16.15 -2.30
N LEU A 332 -11.32 17.42 -2.68
CA LEU A 332 -11.91 18.47 -1.85
C LEU A 332 -13.41 18.22 -1.62
N GLY A 333 -14.11 17.62 -2.57
CA GLY A 333 -15.47 17.14 -2.41
C GLY A 333 -15.58 16.06 -1.32
N GLN A 334 -14.66 15.10 -1.26
CA GLN A 334 -14.62 14.11 -0.18
C GLN A 334 -14.38 14.75 1.19
N ALA A 335 -13.45 15.70 1.27
CA ALA A 335 -13.20 16.48 2.48
C ALA A 335 -14.43 17.28 2.93
N GLY A 336 -15.08 17.97 1.99
CA GLY A 336 -16.29 18.75 2.25
C GLY A 336 -17.46 17.89 2.71
N ALA A 337 -17.67 16.73 2.11
CA ALA A 337 -18.73 15.81 2.53
C ALA A 337 -18.50 15.28 3.96
N ALA A 338 -17.27 14.88 4.30
CA ALA A 338 -16.94 14.47 5.67
C ALA A 338 -17.14 15.64 6.65
N PHE A 339 -16.81 16.87 6.24
CA PHE A 339 -17.11 18.06 7.04
C PHE A 339 -18.62 18.29 7.22
N GLY A 340 -19.42 18.07 6.17
CA GLY A 340 -20.88 18.12 6.25
C GLY A 340 -21.46 17.08 7.23
N VAL A 341 -20.85 15.89 7.31
CA VAL A 341 -21.17 14.89 8.35
C VAL A 341 -20.82 15.42 9.73
N TYR A 342 -19.62 15.97 9.93
CA TYR A 342 -19.19 16.57 11.19
C TYR A 342 -20.16 17.65 11.71
N LEU A 343 -20.67 18.50 10.81
CA LEU A 343 -21.62 19.55 11.16
C LEU A 343 -23.00 19.01 11.55
N LYS A 344 -23.41 17.85 10.99
CA LYS A 344 -24.78 17.32 11.15
C LYS A 344 -24.90 16.22 12.21
N THR A 345 -23.88 15.39 12.37
CA THR A 345 -23.93 14.24 13.29
C THR A 345 -23.98 14.71 14.74
N LYS A 346 -24.78 14.00 15.54
CA LYS A 346 -24.79 14.16 17.00
C LYS A 346 -23.82 13.19 17.69
N ASN A 347 -23.45 12.11 17.01
CA ASN A 347 -22.59 11.08 17.57
C ASN A 347 -21.15 11.56 17.77
N LYS A 348 -20.69 11.66 19.02
CA LYS A 348 -19.34 12.17 19.39
C LYS A 348 -18.22 11.43 18.68
N GLY A 349 -18.32 10.10 18.56
CA GLY A 349 -17.33 9.26 17.88
C GLY A 349 -17.30 9.54 16.38
N LEU A 350 -18.46 9.52 15.72
CA LEU A 350 -18.57 9.84 14.30
C LEU A 350 -18.20 11.31 14.02
N LYS A 351 -18.50 12.23 14.93
CA LYS A 351 -18.14 13.64 14.85
C LYS A 351 -16.63 13.83 14.85
N SER A 352 -15.94 13.20 15.81
CA SER A 352 -14.48 13.22 15.87
C SER A 352 -13.83 12.58 14.63
N LEU A 353 -14.35 11.43 14.19
CA LEU A 353 -13.89 10.76 12.98
C LEU A 353 -14.11 11.63 11.73
N ALA A 354 -15.29 12.22 11.57
CA ALA A 354 -15.63 13.06 10.43
C ALA A 354 -14.77 14.33 10.37
N ALA A 355 -14.51 14.97 11.52
CA ALA A 355 -13.62 16.12 11.59
C ALA A 355 -12.18 15.78 11.20
N SER A 356 -11.61 14.74 11.82
CA SER A 356 -10.23 14.33 11.58
C SER A 356 -10.02 13.87 10.14
N THR A 357 -10.91 13.02 9.62
CA THR A 357 -10.82 12.52 8.25
C THR A 357 -11.10 13.58 7.19
N SER A 358 -11.97 14.56 7.47
CA SER A 358 -12.12 15.74 6.60
C SER A 358 -10.81 16.51 6.47
N PHE A 359 -10.11 16.73 7.59
CA PHE A 359 -8.81 17.41 7.57
C PHE A 359 -7.75 16.59 6.81
N THR A 360 -7.66 15.27 7.02
CA THR A 360 -6.70 14.45 6.26
C THR A 360 -7.01 14.45 4.76
N ALA A 361 -8.30 14.49 4.38
CA ALA A 361 -8.73 14.57 2.99
C ALA A 361 -8.37 15.92 2.36
N LEU A 362 -8.47 17.04 3.10
CA LEU A 362 -7.95 18.34 2.65
C LEU A 362 -6.44 18.30 2.35
N MET A 363 -5.69 17.50 3.09
CA MET A 363 -4.25 17.29 2.91
C MET A 363 -3.91 16.27 1.81
N GLY A 364 -4.92 15.67 1.16
CA GLY A 364 -4.74 14.77 0.02
C GLY A 364 -4.84 13.29 0.34
N ILE A 365 -5.07 12.93 1.60
CA ILE A 365 -5.32 11.55 2.04
C ILE A 365 -6.82 11.37 2.20
N THR A 366 -7.48 10.93 1.12
CA THR A 366 -8.94 10.92 1.02
C THR A 366 -9.56 9.61 1.47
N GLU A 367 -8.79 8.52 1.54
CA GLU A 367 -9.25 7.17 1.86
C GLU A 367 -9.93 7.09 3.24
N PRO A 368 -9.42 7.71 4.32
CA PRO A 368 -10.08 7.70 5.61
C PRO A 368 -11.46 8.37 5.57
N ALA A 369 -11.61 9.49 4.86
CA ALA A 369 -12.89 10.18 4.72
C ALA A 369 -13.85 9.40 3.82
N MET A 370 -13.34 8.91 2.69
CA MET A 370 -14.11 8.20 1.69
C MET A 370 -14.70 6.91 2.24
N TYR A 371 -13.86 6.03 2.83
CA TYR A 371 -14.30 4.74 3.35
C TYR A 371 -14.84 4.82 4.78
N GLY A 372 -14.20 5.60 5.65
CA GLY A 372 -14.56 5.67 7.07
C GLY A 372 -15.86 6.42 7.35
N VAL A 373 -16.23 7.36 6.47
CA VAL A 373 -17.38 8.25 6.67
C VAL A 373 -18.31 8.24 5.46
N ASN A 374 -17.84 8.70 4.30
CA ASN A 374 -18.72 9.08 3.21
C ASN A 374 -19.46 7.89 2.58
N MET A 375 -18.74 6.82 2.28
CA MET A 375 -19.32 5.57 1.76
C MET A 375 -20.11 4.83 2.82
N LYS A 376 -19.61 4.79 4.07
CA LYS A 376 -20.28 4.11 5.18
C LYS A 376 -21.70 4.63 5.37
N LEU A 377 -21.88 5.94 5.26
CA LEU A 377 -23.17 6.63 5.39
C LEU A 377 -23.91 6.80 4.05
N LYS A 378 -23.30 6.41 2.92
CA LYS A 378 -23.79 6.46 1.53
C LYS A 378 -24.14 7.85 0.98
N ARG A 379 -25.06 8.57 1.64
CA ARG A 379 -25.53 9.90 1.21
C ARG A 379 -24.42 10.97 1.18
N PRO A 380 -23.48 11.00 2.15
CA PRO A 380 -22.37 11.95 2.06
C PRO A 380 -21.46 11.68 0.85
N PHE A 381 -21.31 10.43 0.39
CA PHE A 381 -20.57 10.15 -0.85
C PHE A 381 -21.22 10.80 -2.08
N ILE A 382 -22.56 10.88 -2.12
CA ILE A 382 -23.29 11.61 -3.17
C ILE A 382 -23.01 13.12 -3.04
N GLY A 383 -22.99 13.66 -1.81
CA GLY A 383 -22.59 15.04 -1.56
C GLY A 383 -21.17 15.34 -2.05
N ALA A 384 -20.22 14.43 -1.82
CA ALA A 384 -18.86 14.53 -2.31
C ALA A 384 -18.81 14.54 -3.85
N ALA A 385 -19.54 13.65 -4.51
CA ALA A 385 -19.64 13.61 -5.97
C ALA A 385 -20.24 14.91 -6.54
N ILE A 386 -21.28 15.48 -5.91
CA ILE A 386 -21.89 16.73 -6.36
C ILE A 386 -20.92 17.91 -6.16
N GLY A 387 -20.22 17.98 -5.02
CA GLY A 387 -19.20 19.01 -4.81
C GLY A 387 -18.01 18.87 -5.77
N GLY A 388 -17.55 17.64 -6.02
CA GLY A 388 -16.53 17.35 -7.03
C GLY A 388 -16.95 17.77 -8.42
N ALA A 389 -18.21 17.51 -8.81
CA ALA A 389 -18.77 17.93 -10.08
C ALA A 389 -18.88 19.45 -10.20
N ALA A 390 -19.32 20.15 -9.15
CA ALA A 390 -19.46 21.61 -9.15
C ALA A 390 -18.10 22.31 -9.27
N GLY A 391 -17.12 21.92 -8.45
CA GLY A 391 -15.76 22.44 -8.55
C GLY A 391 -15.10 22.05 -9.86
N GLY A 392 -15.30 20.81 -10.30
CA GLY A 392 -14.78 20.27 -11.57
C GLY A 392 -15.30 21.04 -12.78
N ALA A 393 -16.61 21.29 -12.84
CA ALA A 393 -17.23 22.09 -13.89
C ALA A 393 -16.64 23.51 -13.94
N PHE A 394 -16.43 24.12 -12.77
CA PHE A 394 -15.82 25.44 -12.68
C PHE A 394 -14.39 25.44 -13.23
N VAL A 395 -13.50 24.59 -12.69
CA VAL A 395 -12.09 24.60 -13.14
C VAL A 395 -11.93 24.13 -14.58
N GLY A 396 -12.82 23.26 -15.05
CA GLY A 396 -12.90 22.86 -16.45
C GLY A 396 -13.36 23.99 -17.38
N ALA A 397 -14.29 24.84 -16.95
CA ALA A 397 -14.75 25.99 -17.73
C ALA A 397 -13.68 27.10 -17.84
N PHE A 398 -12.82 27.24 -16.83
CA PHE A 398 -11.77 28.27 -16.79
C PHE A 398 -10.39 27.77 -17.25
N GLY A 399 -10.31 26.56 -17.79
CA GLY A 399 -9.06 26.06 -18.39
C GLY A 399 -7.95 25.78 -17.37
N ALA A 400 -8.30 25.46 -16.11
CA ALA A 400 -7.29 25.27 -15.06
C ALA A 400 -6.35 24.10 -15.35
N THR A 401 -5.06 24.30 -15.04
CA THR A 401 -3.99 23.33 -15.31
C THR A 401 -3.07 23.15 -14.11
N ALA A 402 -2.38 22.01 -14.07
CA ALA A 402 -1.29 21.72 -13.15
C ALA A 402 0.01 21.48 -13.93
N ASN A 403 1.15 21.82 -13.33
CA ASN A 403 2.47 21.76 -13.97
C ASN A 403 3.30 20.54 -13.54
N ALA A 404 2.85 19.80 -12.53
CA ALA A 404 3.55 18.64 -12.00
C ALA A 404 2.56 17.58 -11.50
N VAL A 405 2.93 16.31 -11.63
CA VAL A 405 2.12 15.18 -11.16
C VAL A 405 2.40 14.92 -9.69
N VAL A 406 1.49 15.37 -8.83
CA VAL A 406 1.43 15.09 -7.39
C VAL A 406 -0.04 14.90 -7.04
N THR A 407 -0.35 14.14 -5.99
CA THR A 407 -1.72 14.04 -5.46
C THR A 407 -2.28 15.44 -5.17
N PRO A 408 -3.34 15.90 -5.87
CA PRO A 408 -3.95 17.20 -5.71
C PRO A 408 -4.62 17.39 -4.36
N ALA A 409 -4.22 18.43 -3.63
CA ALA A 409 -4.68 18.75 -2.29
C ALA A 409 -4.32 20.19 -1.90
N LEU A 410 -4.72 20.64 -0.72
CA LEU A 410 -4.20 21.88 -0.15
C LEU A 410 -2.68 21.82 0.07
N ALA A 411 -2.15 20.66 0.44
CA ALA A 411 -0.71 20.46 0.63
C ALA A 411 0.10 20.60 -0.67
N SER A 412 -0.53 20.40 -1.82
CA SER A 412 0.11 20.45 -3.14
C SER A 412 -0.28 21.66 -3.98
N ILE A 413 -0.84 22.72 -3.36
CA ILE A 413 -1.13 24.02 -4.02
C ILE A 413 -0.02 24.51 -4.97
N PRO A 414 1.28 24.37 -4.65
CA PRO A 414 2.34 24.84 -5.54
C PRO A 414 2.32 24.23 -6.96
N ILE A 415 1.72 23.05 -7.18
CA ILE A 415 1.66 22.42 -8.52
C ILE A 415 0.77 23.19 -9.50
N PHE A 416 -0.11 24.07 -8.99
CA PHE A 416 -1.06 24.85 -9.79
C PHE A 416 -0.59 26.28 -10.07
N VAL A 417 0.60 26.67 -9.59
CA VAL A 417 1.13 28.03 -9.75
C VAL A 417 1.30 28.36 -11.24
N GLY A 418 0.57 29.37 -11.70
CA GLY A 418 0.52 29.77 -13.11
C GLY A 418 -0.69 30.66 -13.38
N ASN A 419 -1.00 30.89 -14.65
CA ASN A 419 -2.06 31.83 -15.06
C ASN A 419 -3.46 31.46 -14.56
N THR A 420 -3.70 30.17 -14.29
CA THR A 420 -5.01 29.65 -13.88
C THR A 420 -5.11 29.31 -12.39
N PHE A 421 -4.06 29.63 -11.62
CA PHE A 421 -3.95 29.31 -10.19
C PHE A 421 -5.18 29.74 -9.38
N ILE A 422 -5.65 30.98 -9.59
CA ILE A 422 -6.78 31.53 -8.86
C ILE A 422 -8.06 30.72 -9.06
N TYR A 423 -8.27 30.17 -10.26
CA TYR A 423 -9.44 29.35 -10.56
C TYR A 423 -9.39 28.01 -9.83
N VAL A 424 -8.19 27.44 -9.60
CA VAL A 424 -8.05 26.23 -8.78
C VAL A 424 -8.43 26.50 -7.33
N ILE A 425 -7.97 27.62 -6.75
CA ILE A 425 -8.31 28.00 -5.38
C ILE A 425 -9.83 28.20 -5.22
N ILE A 426 -10.45 28.93 -6.14
CA ILE A 426 -11.91 29.11 -6.13
C ILE A 426 -12.62 27.76 -6.30
N GLY A 427 -12.14 26.91 -7.21
CA GLY A 427 -12.66 25.57 -7.43
C GLY A 427 -12.61 24.70 -6.16
N PHE A 428 -11.50 24.72 -5.42
CA PHE A 428 -11.38 24.00 -4.14
C PHE A 428 -12.42 24.46 -3.13
N VAL A 429 -12.61 25.78 -3.00
CA VAL A 429 -13.64 26.35 -2.11
C VAL A 429 -15.03 25.93 -2.55
N ILE A 430 -15.35 26.04 -3.86
CA ILE A 430 -16.64 25.60 -4.41
C ILE A 430 -16.88 24.13 -4.09
N SER A 431 -15.89 23.28 -4.37
CA SER A 431 -16.04 21.83 -4.22
C SER A 431 -16.28 21.42 -2.77
N PHE A 432 -15.48 21.97 -1.85
CA PHE A 432 -15.60 21.72 -0.42
C PHE A 432 -16.95 22.22 0.13
N VAL A 433 -17.31 23.47 -0.16
CA VAL A 433 -18.53 24.10 0.37
C VAL A 433 -19.77 23.43 -0.19
N VAL A 434 -19.83 23.17 -1.49
CA VAL A 434 -20.97 22.48 -2.11
C VAL A 434 -21.12 21.07 -1.54
N ALA A 435 -20.03 20.30 -1.40
CA ALA A 435 -20.12 18.97 -0.79
C ALA A 435 -20.61 19.01 0.66
N ALA A 436 -20.11 19.95 1.46
CA ALA A 436 -20.53 20.12 2.85
C ALA A 436 -22.01 20.48 2.97
N VAL A 437 -22.46 21.47 2.20
CA VAL A 437 -23.86 21.94 2.19
C VAL A 437 -24.80 20.84 1.70
N ILE A 438 -24.48 20.18 0.58
CA ILE A 438 -25.32 19.11 0.04
C ILE A 438 -25.40 17.93 0.99
N THR A 439 -24.29 17.54 1.61
CA THR A 439 -24.28 16.47 2.63
C THR A 439 -25.14 16.85 3.83
N TYR A 440 -25.02 18.10 4.30
CA TYR A 440 -25.84 18.61 5.40
C TYR A 440 -27.33 18.61 5.05
N ILE A 441 -27.71 19.00 3.83
CA ILE A 441 -29.11 19.04 3.41
C ILE A 441 -29.66 17.63 3.19
N LEU A 442 -28.97 16.77 2.43
CA LEU A 442 -29.40 15.38 2.15
C LEU A 442 -29.57 14.57 3.44
N GLY A 443 -28.77 14.87 4.47
CA GLY A 443 -28.71 14.10 5.69
C GLY A 443 -28.23 12.67 5.47
N PHE A 444 -28.20 11.91 6.55
CA PHE A 444 -27.81 10.51 6.58
C PHE A 444 -28.42 9.85 7.80
N GLU A 445 -28.49 8.53 7.78
CA GLU A 445 -28.84 7.74 8.97
C GLU A 445 -27.65 7.84 9.93
N ASP A 446 -27.82 8.66 10.95
CA ASP A 446 -26.78 8.87 11.95
C ASP A 446 -26.58 7.60 12.76
N ILE A 447 -25.33 7.32 13.14
CA ILE A 447 -25.03 6.17 13.98
C ILE A 447 -25.57 6.52 15.36
N GLN A 448 -26.55 5.74 15.85
CA GLN A 448 -27.11 5.96 17.17
C GLN A 448 -25.97 6.02 18.20
N GLU A 449 -25.87 7.14 18.92
CA GLU A 449 -25.18 7.10 20.20
C GLU A 449 -25.99 6.16 21.08
N GLU A 450 -25.34 5.15 21.66
CA GLU A 450 -25.83 4.63 22.92
C GLU A 450 -25.88 5.81 23.88
N THR A 451 -27.10 6.28 24.15
CA THR A 451 -27.34 7.47 24.94
C THR A 451 -26.64 7.32 26.28
N SER A 452 -25.99 8.39 26.75
CA SER A 452 -25.35 8.42 28.07
C SER A 452 -26.32 8.01 29.19
N GLU A 453 -27.63 8.15 28.99
CA GLU A 453 -28.67 7.69 29.94
C GLU A 453 -28.79 6.15 30.02
N GLN A 454 -28.58 5.41 28.92
CA GLN A 454 -28.44 3.94 28.98
C GLN A 454 -27.11 3.53 29.60
N LYS A 455 -26.06 4.34 29.42
CA LYS A 455 -24.72 4.11 30.01
C LYS A 455 -24.66 4.44 31.51
N GLU A 456 -25.49 5.36 32.02
CA GLU A 456 -25.60 5.70 33.45
C GLU A 456 -26.53 4.76 34.25
N GLU A 457 -27.51 4.09 33.62
CA GLU A 457 -28.32 3.08 34.31
C GLU A 457 -27.58 1.76 34.52
N LEU A 458 -26.71 1.37 33.57
CA LEU A 458 -25.92 0.13 33.67
C LEU A 458 -24.81 0.23 34.72
N SER A 459 -24.15 1.40 34.87
CA SER A 459 -22.94 1.54 35.71
C SER A 459 -23.19 1.80 37.21
N LYS A 460 -24.40 1.58 37.74
CA LYS A 460 -24.74 1.82 39.17
C LYS A 460 -24.67 0.58 40.06
N LYS A 461 -24.17 -0.55 39.56
CA LYS A 461 -24.10 -1.80 40.34
C LYS A 461 -22.66 -2.28 40.47
N ASP A 462 -22.31 -2.63 41.70
CA ASP A 462 -21.07 -3.34 41.98
C ASP A 462 -21.01 -4.61 41.13
N GLN A 463 -19.89 -4.82 40.45
CA GLN A 463 -19.65 -5.96 39.59
C GLN A 463 -18.39 -6.71 40.00
N ARG A 464 -18.47 -8.04 39.97
CA ARG A 464 -17.32 -8.92 40.18
C ARG A 464 -16.89 -9.52 38.85
N LEU A 465 -15.61 -9.40 38.53
CA LEU A 465 -14.98 -10.12 37.43
C LEU A 465 -14.33 -11.40 37.97
N LEU A 466 -14.70 -12.54 37.40
CA LEU A 466 -13.94 -13.77 37.62
C LEU A 466 -12.67 -13.79 36.76
N SER A 467 -11.70 -14.62 37.12
CA SER A 467 -10.50 -14.75 36.31
C SER A 467 -10.81 -15.42 34.96
N PRO A 468 -10.45 -14.84 33.82
CA PRO A 468 -10.60 -15.50 32.52
C PRO A 468 -9.61 -16.66 32.33
N LEU A 469 -8.59 -16.76 33.19
CA LEU A 469 -7.48 -17.70 33.09
C LEU A 469 -7.13 -18.31 34.44
N ASN A 470 -6.58 -19.52 34.45
CA ASN A 470 -5.92 -20.08 35.63
C ASN A 470 -4.46 -19.66 35.65
N GLY A 471 -3.96 -19.11 36.76
CA GLY A 471 -2.53 -18.82 36.87
C GLY A 471 -2.14 -17.78 37.91
N GLN A 472 -0.90 -17.33 37.80
CA GLN A 472 -0.32 -16.38 38.76
C GLN A 472 -0.84 -14.97 38.48
N VAL A 473 -1.30 -14.29 39.51
CA VAL A 473 -1.69 -12.88 39.43
C VAL A 473 -0.44 -12.01 39.36
N VAL A 474 -0.44 -11.06 38.43
CA VAL A 474 0.63 -10.08 38.21
C VAL A 474 0.02 -8.69 38.30
N ASN A 475 0.62 -7.83 39.12
CA ASN A 475 0.22 -6.43 39.19
C ASN A 475 0.44 -5.77 37.83
N LEU A 476 -0.49 -4.91 37.42
CA LEU A 476 -0.42 -4.30 36.12
C LEU A 476 0.86 -3.46 35.94
N SER A 477 1.32 -2.80 37.00
CA SER A 477 2.59 -2.05 37.06
C SER A 477 3.85 -2.89 36.85
N GLU A 478 3.77 -4.22 37.01
CA GLU A 478 4.89 -5.17 36.85
C GLU A 478 4.89 -5.85 35.47
N VAL A 479 3.88 -5.56 34.63
CA VAL A 479 3.80 -6.07 33.26
C VAL A 479 4.86 -5.40 32.40
N ASN A 480 5.62 -6.19 31.62
CA ASN A 480 6.71 -5.73 30.77
C ASN A 480 6.22 -5.06 29.47
N ASP A 481 5.24 -4.18 29.57
CA ASP A 481 4.70 -3.35 28.48
C ASP A 481 4.27 -2.00 29.05
N SER A 482 4.77 -0.90 28.49
CA SER A 482 4.52 0.45 29.01
C SER A 482 3.06 0.90 28.85
N THR A 483 2.34 0.36 27.87
CA THR A 483 0.95 0.72 27.58
C THR A 483 0.02 0.18 28.66
N PHE A 484 0.27 -1.05 29.10
CA PHE A 484 -0.47 -1.69 30.18
C PHE A 484 -0.01 -1.22 31.55
N SER A 485 1.29 -1.18 31.82
CA SER A 485 1.84 -0.84 33.15
C SER A 485 1.61 0.61 33.59
N SER A 486 1.35 1.52 32.64
CA SER A 486 0.97 2.91 32.92
C SER A 486 -0.53 3.13 33.08
N GLU A 487 -1.35 2.08 32.96
CA GLU A 487 -2.83 2.14 33.03
C GLU A 487 -3.49 3.05 31.98
N VAL A 488 -2.78 3.44 30.91
CA VAL A 488 -3.30 4.35 29.86
C VAL A 488 -4.48 3.74 29.09
N MET A 489 -4.53 2.40 28.97
CA MET A 489 -5.67 1.69 28.38
C MET A 489 -6.82 1.43 29.37
N GLY A 490 -6.67 1.83 30.63
CA GLY A 490 -7.58 1.55 31.72
C GLY A 490 -6.92 0.79 32.86
N LYS A 491 -7.60 0.77 34.01
CA LYS A 491 -7.19 0.02 35.21
C LYS A 491 -7.51 -1.46 35.07
N GLY A 492 -6.70 -2.31 35.71
CA GLY A 492 -6.92 -3.75 35.64
C GLY A 492 -5.86 -4.55 36.36
N ILE A 493 -5.71 -5.80 35.93
CA ILE A 493 -4.80 -6.77 36.53
C ILE A 493 -4.34 -7.75 35.44
N ALA A 494 -3.18 -8.38 35.60
CA ALA A 494 -2.69 -9.36 34.65
C ALA A 494 -2.63 -10.77 35.27
N VAL A 495 -2.76 -11.79 34.42
CA VAL A 495 -2.60 -13.20 34.80
C VAL A 495 -1.54 -13.83 33.93
N LYS A 496 -0.55 -14.48 34.55
CA LYS A 496 0.38 -15.36 33.86
C LYS A 496 -0.22 -16.78 33.82
N PRO A 497 -0.72 -17.24 32.66
CA PRO A 497 -1.57 -18.41 32.59
C PRO A 497 -0.77 -19.71 32.78
N THR A 498 -1.41 -20.69 33.40
CA THR A 498 -0.91 -22.08 33.55
C THR A 498 -1.51 -23.01 32.50
N ASN A 499 -2.62 -22.61 31.86
CA ASN A 499 -3.24 -23.34 30.77
C ASN A 499 -3.72 -22.38 29.67
N GLY A 500 -4.07 -22.95 28.52
CA GLY A 500 -4.50 -22.20 27.33
C GLY A 500 -5.96 -21.85 27.24
N LYS A 501 -6.78 -22.08 28.28
CA LYS A 501 -8.24 -21.93 28.17
C LYS A 501 -8.68 -20.58 28.72
N VAL A 502 -9.05 -19.67 27.83
CA VAL A 502 -9.58 -18.36 28.17
C VAL A 502 -11.11 -18.44 28.20
N VAL A 503 -11.71 -18.11 29.34
CA VAL A 503 -13.17 -18.12 29.53
C VAL A 503 -13.72 -16.72 29.78
N SER A 504 -15.03 -16.55 29.67
CA SER A 504 -15.68 -15.27 29.96
C SER A 504 -15.63 -14.96 31.46
N PRO A 505 -15.12 -13.77 31.86
CA PRO A 505 -15.09 -13.35 33.25
C PRO A 505 -16.45 -12.79 33.74
N VAL A 506 -17.38 -12.52 32.81
CA VAL A 506 -18.68 -11.86 33.04
C VAL A 506 -19.77 -12.46 32.14
N ASN A 507 -21.03 -12.16 32.43
CA ASN A 507 -22.11 -12.27 31.43
C ASN A 507 -22.09 -10.99 30.58
N GLY A 508 -22.29 -11.10 29.27
CA GLY A 508 -22.25 -9.93 28.40
C GLY A 508 -22.24 -10.24 26.91
N VAL A 509 -21.75 -9.29 26.13
CA VAL A 509 -21.65 -9.38 24.67
C VAL A 509 -20.21 -9.20 24.23
N ILE A 510 -19.75 -10.02 23.28
CA ILE A 510 -18.44 -9.85 22.64
C ILE A 510 -18.50 -8.62 21.74
N THR A 511 -17.90 -7.51 22.17
CA THR A 511 -17.89 -6.25 21.42
C THR A 511 -16.79 -6.18 20.38
N SER A 512 -15.68 -6.89 20.59
CA SER A 512 -14.60 -6.99 19.62
C SER A 512 -13.90 -8.34 19.73
N LEU A 513 -13.64 -8.96 18.59
CA LEU A 513 -12.68 -10.05 18.46
C LEU A 513 -11.67 -9.63 17.40
N PHE A 514 -10.41 -9.44 17.81
CA PHE A 514 -9.38 -8.96 16.90
C PHE A 514 -9.05 -10.02 15.84
N LYS A 515 -8.67 -9.60 14.64
CA LYS A 515 -8.41 -10.50 13.49
C LYS A 515 -7.36 -11.58 13.82
N THR A 516 -6.31 -11.20 14.55
CA THR A 516 -5.24 -12.10 15.01
C THR A 516 -5.57 -12.80 16.33
N LYS A 517 -6.80 -12.66 16.85
CA LYS A 517 -7.37 -13.34 18.03
C LYS A 517 -6.62 -13.16 19.36
N HIS A 518 -5.55 -12.38 19.38
CA HIS A 518 -4.77 -12.07 20.58
C HIS A 518 -5.54 -11.28 21.64
N ALA A 519 -6.63 -10.59 21.26
CA ALA A 519 -7.40 -9.78 22.18
C ALA A 519 -8.91 -9.95 21.98
N ILE A 520 -9.66 -9.86 23.09
CA ILE A 520 -11.11 -9.99 23.16
C ILE A 520 -11.66 -8.81 23.96
N GLY A 521 -12.59 -8.06 23.36
CA GLY A 521 -13.39 -7.06 24.03
C GLY A 521 -14.76 -7.62 24.41
N ILE A 522 -15.15 -7.45 25.67
CA ILE A 522 -16.44 -7.87 26.22
C ILE A 522 -17.09 -6.65 26.87
N THR A 523 -18.37 -6.39 26.59
CA THR A 523 -19.16 -5.46 27.41
C THR A 523 -20.08 -6.29 28.29
N SER A 524 -19.95 -6.16 29.61
CA SER A 524 -20.77 -6.89 30.56
C SER A 524 -22.23 -6.44 30.52
N ASP A 525 -23.14 -7.30 30.98
CA ASP A 525 -24.55 -6.96 31.17
C ASP A 525 -24.75 -5.80 32.16
N GLU A 526 -23.74 -5.51 32.98
CA GLU A 526 -23.67 -4.39 33.95
C GLU A 526 -22.82 -3.21 33.42
N GLY A 527 -22.38 -3.23 32.16
CA GLY A 527 -21.78 -2.08 31.47
C GLY A 527 -20.27 -1.87 31.65
N ALA A 528 -19.54 -2.80 32.27
CA ALA A 528 -18.08 -2.80 32.27
C ALA A 528 -17.55 -3.20 30.89
N GLU A 529 -16.62 -2.42 30.32
CA GLU A 529 -15.93 -2.73 29.07
C GLU A 529 -14.59 -3.39 29.40
N ILE A 530 -14.47 -4.68 29.09
CA ILE A 530 -13.37 -5.55 29.52
C ILE A 530 -12.56 -5.96 28.31
N LEU A 531 -11.26 -5.71 28.35
CA LEU A 531 -10.29 -6.15 27.36
C LEU A 531 -9.42 -7.26 27.96
N ILE A 532 -9.48 -8.45 27.36
CA ILE A 532 -8.57 -9.57 27.66
C ILE A 532 -7.54 -9.61 26.54
N HIS A 533 -6.28 -9.31 26.85
CA HIS A 533 -5.18 -9.30 25.89
C HIS A 533 -4.22 -10.47 26.15
N VAL A 534 -4.31 -11.53 25.37
CA VAL A 534 -3.60 -12.79 25.64
C VAL A 534 -2.14 -12.74 25.19
N GLY A 535 -1.23 -12.62 26.16
CA GLY A 535 0.20 -12.46 25.95
C GLY A 535 0.58 -11.06 25.44
N LEU A 536 1.84 -10.67 25.62
CA LEU A 536 2.37 -9.39 25.13
C LEU A 536 2.94 -9.56 23.73
N ASP A 537 2.72 -8.56 22.86
CA ASP A 537 3.19 -8.55 21.47
C ASP A 537 2.72 -9.72 20.58
N THR A 538 1.80 -10.56 21.07
CA THR A 538 1.27 -11.75 20.37
C THR A 538 0.46 -11.43 19.12
N VAL A 539 0.12 -10.16 18.88
CA VAL A 539 -0.41 -9.69 17.58
C VAL A 539 0.52 -10.04 16.41
N LYS A 540 1.84 -10.09 16.66
CA LYS A 540 2.89 -10.45 15.69
C LYS A 540 2.86 -11.93 15.27
N LEU A 541 2.12 -12.77 15.99
CA LEU A 541 1.87 -14.17 15.61
C LEU A 541 0.79 -14.32 14.53
N GLU A 542 0.16 -13.21 14.12
CA GLU A 542 -0.84 -13.16 13.03
C GLU A 542 -2.03 -14.14 13.18
N GLY A 543 -2.31 -14.60 14.41
CA GLY A 543 -3.38 -15.54 14.74
C GLY A 543 -2.96 -17.01 14.80
N GLU A 544 -1.68 -17.32 14.61
CA GLU A 544 -1.14 -18.64 14.90
C GLU A 544 -1.22 -18.95 16.40
N HIS A 545 -1.49 -20.22 16.73
CA HIS A 545 -1.65 -20.72 18.11
C HIS A 545 -2.91 -20.26 18.85
N PHE A 546 -3.84 -19.59 18.17
CA PHE A 546 -5.12 -19.13 18.71
C PHE A 546 -6.33 -19.76 18.01
N GLU A 547 -7.19 -20.44 18.78
CA GLU A 547 -8.46 -21.00 18.32
C GLU A 547 -9.64 -20.34 19.04
N ALA A 548 -10.43 -19.53 18.32
CA ALA A 548 -11.56 -18.81 18.89
C ALA A 548 -12.85 -19.62 18.76
N HIS A 549 -13.65 -19.66 19.83
CA HIS A 549 -14.94 -20.35 19.90
C HIS A 549 -16.15 -19.39 19.86
N ILE A 550 -15.88 -18.10 19.68
CA ILE A 550 -16.84 -17.00 19.71
C ILE A 550 -16.65 -16.08 18.51
N LYS A 551 -17.67 -15.28 18.20
CA LYS A 551 -17.66 -14.23 17.19
C LYS A 551 -18.11 -12.90 17.81
N GLN A 552 -17.72 -11.80 17.17
CA GLN A 552 -18.21 -10.48 17.54
C GLN A 552 -19.74 -10.43 17.47
N GLY A 553 -20.38 -9.92 18.52
CA GLY A 553 -21.83 -9.85 18.70
C GLY A 553 -22.43 -11.03 19.46
N ASP A 554 -21.67 -12.10 19.74
CA ASP A 554 -22.16 -13.24 20.53
C ASP A 554 -22.43 -12.83 21.98
N LYS A 555 -23.53 -13.35 22.56
CA LYS A 555 -23.78 -13.30 23.99
C LYS A 555 -23.00 -14.41 24.69
N VAL A 556 -22.37 -14.08 25.82
CA VAL A 556 -21.55 -15.01 26.59
C VAL A 556 -21.97 -15.03 28.05
N THR A 557 -21.83 -16.20 28.67
CA THR A 557 -22.04 -16.39 30.12
C THR A 557 -20.71 -16.59 30.84
N VAL A 558 -20.65 -16.24 32.12
CA VAL A 558 -19.48 -16.48 32.99
C VAL A 558 -19.01 -17.94 32.85
N GLY A 559 -17.71 -18.13 32.65
CA GLY A 559 -17.08 -19.44 32.51
C GLY A 559 -17.21 -20.09 31.12
N GLN A 560 -17.93 -19.46 30.18
CA GLN A 560 -17.98 -19.93 28.78
C GLN A 560 -16.61 -19.84 28.12
N LEU A 561 -16.18 -20.90 27.45
CA LEU A 561 -14.93 -20.93 26.70
C LEU A 561 -14.98 -19.93 25.53
N LEU A 562 -14.01 -19.02 25.49
CA LEU A 562 -13.89 -17.98 24.46
C LEU A 562 -12.80 -18.32 23.44
N LEU A 563 -11.64 -18.75 23.94
CA LEU A 563 -10.42 -18.90 23.16
C LEU A 563 -9.55 -20.01 23.77
N GLU A 564 -9.04 -20.89 22.91
CA GLU A 564 -7.97 -21.84 23.25
C GLU A 564 -6.64 -21.37 22.67
N VAL A 565 -5.59 -21.42 23.50
CA VAL A 565 -4.29 -20.83 23.22
C VAL A 565 -3.18 -21.83 23.52
N ASN A 566 -2.29 -22.07 22.57
CA ASN A 566 -1.12 -22.91 22.80
C ASN A 566 0.01 -22.11 23.48
N ILE A 567 -0.05 -22.03 24.82
CA ILE A 567 0.91 -21.30 25.68
C ILE A 567 2.36 -21.75 25.44
N ASP A 568 2.59 -23.06 25.25
CA ASP A 568 3.94 -23.61 25.00
C ASP A 568 4.51 -23.11 23.68
N SER A 569 3.69 -23.07 22.63
CA SER A 569 4.11 -22.55 21.32
C SER A 569 4.39 -21.06 21.36
N ILE A 570 3.57 -20.26 22.07
CA ILE A 570 3.80 -18.82 22.23
C ILE A 570 5.11 -18.56 22.98
N THR A 571 5.36 -19.32 24.06
CA THR A 571 6.60 -19.21 24.83
C THR A 571 7.82 -19.62 23.99
N LYS A 572 7.72 -20.69 23.19
CA LYS A 572 8.77 -21.12 22.25
C LYS A 572 9.05 -20.10 21.15
N ALA A 573 8.03 -19.37 20.72
CA ALA A 573 8.15 -18.28 19.76
C ALA A 573 8.77 -17.00 20.38
N GLY A 574 9.06 -17.01 21.69
CA GLY A 574 9.77 -15.92 22.38
C GLY A 574 8.86 -14.82 22.93
N TYR A 575 7.55 -15.04 22.99
CA TYR A 575 6.58 -14.07 23.48
C TYR A 575 6.19 -14.32 24.94
N ASP A 576 5.91 -13.24 25.67
CA ASP A 576 5.41 -13.30 27.05
C ASP A 576 3.93 -13.66 27.04
N THR A 577 3.52 -14.64 27.85
CA THR A 577 2.14 -15.13 27.92
C THR A 577 1.30 -14.42 28.98
N THR A 578 1.92 -13.49 29.72
CA THR A 578 1.23 -12.63 30.69
C THR A 578 0.08 -11.91 29.98
N THR A 579 -1.13 -12.09 30.52
CA THR A 579 -2.38 -11.68 29.90
C THR A 579 -3.03 -10.57 30.71
N PRO A 580 -2.96 -9.30 30.29
CA PRO A 580 -3.70 -8.20 30.89
C PRO A 580 -5.22 -8.38 30.74
N VAL A 581 -5.94 -8.10 31.82
CA VAL A 581 -7.40 -8.01 31.91
C VAL A 581 -7.75 -6.60 32.37
N ILE A 582 -8.19 -5.76 31.42
CA ILE A 582 -8.30 -4.31 31.60
C ILE A 582 -9.75 -3.85 31.52
N ILE A 583 -10.13 -2.91 32.37
CA ILE A 583 -11.40 -2.19 32.27
C ILE A 583 -11.17 -0.90 31.50
N THR A 584 -11.55 -0.88 30.23
CA THR A 584 -11.27 0.25 29.31
C THR A 584 -12.09 1.49 29.64
N ASN A 585 -13.20 1.32 30.34
CA ASN A 585 -14.04 2.40 30.88
C ASN A 585 -13.91 2.55 32.41
N SER A 586 -12.70 2.35 32.94
CA SER A 586 -12.42 2.39 34.39
C SER A 586 -12.76 3.71 35.08
N ASP A 587 -12.89 4.81 34.33
CA ASP A 587 -13.35 6.12 34.78
C ASP A 587 -14.81 6.16 35.24
N ARG A 588 -15.60 5.12 34.92
CA ARG A 588 -17.01 4.99 35.31
C ARG A 588 -17.24 4.37 36.68
N PHE A 589 -16.19 3.90 37.33
CA PHE A 589 -16.26 3.20 38.61
C PHE A 589 -15.54 4.01 39.68
N THR A 590 -16.11 4.07 40.89
CA THR A 590 -15.53 4.81 42.01
C THR A 590 -14.26 4.14 42.53
N GLU A 591 -14.22 2.81 42.52
CA GLU A 591 -13.10 2.02 43.00
C GLU A 591 -12.97 0.71 42.21
N LEU A 592 -11.74 0.34 41.85
CA LEU A 592 -11.40 -0.97 41.31
C LEU A 592 -10.44 -1.65 42.29
N VAL A 593 -10.88 -2.74 42.89
CA VAL A 593 -10.11 -3.49 43.90
C VAL A 593 -9.63 -4.81 43.30
N PRO A 594 -8.33 -4.92 42.93
CA PRO A 594 -7.76 -6.18 42.47
C PRO A 594 -7.73 -7.21 43.61
N THR A 595 -7.67 -8.50 43.25
CA THR A 595 -7.54 -9.57 44.24
C THR A 595 -6.20 -9.54 44.96
N ASN A 596 -6.19 -9.90 46.24
CA ASN A 596 -4.96 -10.11 47.01
C ASN A 596 -4.39 -11.52 46.83
N ASN A 597 -5.07 -12.39 46.08
CA ASN A 597 -4.60 -13.74 45.82
C ASN A 597 -3.43 -13.73 44.83
N THR A 598 -2.38 -14.49 45.12
CA THR A 598 -1.22 -14.63 44.22
C THR A 598 -1.47 -15.64 43.09
N GLN A 599 -2.47 -16.50 43.24
CA GLN A 599 -2.91 -17.50 42.28
C GLN A 599 -4.43 -17.46 42.16
N VAL A 600 -4.94 -17.58 40.94
CA VAL A 600 -6.37 -17.57 40.64
C VAL A 600 -6.74 -18.71 39.71
N SER A 601 -7.96 -19.19 39.88
CA SER A 601 -8.66 -20.09 38.98
C SER A 601 -9.82 -19.37 38.29
N ASN A 602 -10.40 -19.98 37.26
CA ASN A 602 -11.54 -19.43 36.50
C ASN A 602 -12.78 -19.09 37.35
N ASN A 603 -12.86 -19.61 38.58
CA ASN A 603 -13.96 -19.34 39.52
C ASN A 603 -13.62 -18.26 40.55
N ASP A 604 -12.38 -17.80 40.61
CA ASP A 604 -11.93 -16.80 41.58
C ASP A 604 -12.19 -15.38 41.07
N VAL A 605 -12.60 -14.51 41.98
CA VAL A 605 -12.75 -13.08 41.67
C VAL A 605 -11.38 -12.47 41.53
N ILE A 606 -11.13 -11.85 40.38
CA ILE A 606 -9.84 -11.20 40.08
C ILE A 606 -9.91 -9.68 40.24
N LEU A 607 -11.11 -9.09 40.08
CA LEU A 607 -11.33 -7.65 40.18
C LEU A 607 -12.75 -7.36 40.68
N ASN A 608 -12.89 -6.49 41.67
CA ASN A 608 -14.18 -5.94 42.10
C ASN A 608 -14.31 -4.50 41.61
N LEU A 609 -15.36 -4.21 40.87
CA LEU A 609 -15.72 -2.89 40.38
C LEU A 609 -16.81 -2.33 41.29
N LYS A 610 -16.55 -1.19 41.94
CA LYS A 610 -17.56 -0.48 42.73
C LYS A 610 -18.09 0.70 41.94
N ALA A 611 -19.42 0.83 41.94
CA ALA A 611 -20.12 1.91 41.25
C ALA A 611 -20.03 3.24 41.98
#